data_AF-A0A6B3NLI2-F1
#
_entry.id   AF-A0A6B3NLI2-F1
#
_cell.length_a   1.000
_cell.length_b   1.000
_cell.length_c   1.000
_cell.angle_alpha   90.00
_cell.angle_beta   90.00
_cell.angle_gamma   90.00
#
_symmetry.space_group_name_H-M   'P 1'
#
loop_
_entity.id
_entity.type
_entity.pdbx_description
1 polymer ?
#
loop_
_entity_poly.entity_id
_entity_poly.type
_entity_poly.pdbx_seq_one_letter_code
_entity_poly.pdbx_strand_id
1 'polypeptide(L)' 'MVIAIKEILTKGINKPARYLGNELGAIHKPWEAAQIRWVLTYPEIYEVGASNLGHIILYNIINAQPRQLCDRAYLP' A
#
# COMPACT_ATOMS: atom_id res chain seq x y z
N MET A 1 15.20 5.72 -8.15
CA MET A 1 15.59 6.81 -7.22
C MET A 1 14.98 6.46 -5.87
N VAL A 2 15.81 6.19 -4.86
CA VAL A 2 15.33 5.89 -3.49
C VAL A 2 15.30 7.20 -2.73
N ILE A 3 14.11 7.66 -2.35
CA ILE A 3 13.92 8.87 -1.55
C ILE A 3 13.86 8.45 -0.08
N ALA A 4 14.55 9.16 0.80
CA ALA A 4 14.52 8.81 2.22
C ALA A 4 13.14 9.11 2.81
N ILE A 5 12.60 8.23 3.66
CA ILE A 5 11.29 8.43 4.33
C ILE A 5 11.24 9.80 5.05
N LYS A 6 12.36 10.25 5.64
CA LYS A 6 12.49 11.55 6.31
C LYS A 6 12.27 12.75 5.37
N GLU A 7 12.53 12.59 4.08
CA GLU A 7 12.32 13.63 3.07
C GLU A 7 10.84 13.73 2.67
N ILE A 8 10.08 12.62 2.80
CA ILE A 8 8.64 12.56 2.50
C ILE A 8 7.81 12.97 3.73
N LEU A 9 8.16 12.47 4.91
CA LEU A 9 7.47 12.73 6.18
C LEU A 9 7.92 14.05 6.83
N THR A 10 7.60 15.17 6.19
CA THR A 10 7.86 16.51 6.73
C THR A 10 6.78 16.94 7.74
N LYS A 11 7.05 17.98 8.55
CA LYS A 11 6.08 18.52 9.53
C LYS A 11 4.77 19.02 8.89
N GLY A 12 4.77 19.34 7.60
CA GLY A 12 3.60 19.82 6.87
C GLY A 12 2.77 18.70 6.23
N ILE A 13 3.15 17.43 6.38
CA ILE A 13 2.43 16.33 5.74
C ILE A 13 1.07 16.11 6.40
N ASN A 14 0.02 16.03 5.59
CA ASN A 14 -1.32 15.72 6.07
C ASN A 14 -1.44 14.23 6.35
N LYS A 15 -1.88 13.86 7.56
CA LYS A 15 -2.18 12.47 7.97
C LYS A 15 -1.00 11.51 7.70
N PRO A 16 0.18 11.74 8.32
CA PRO A 16 1.42 11.00 8.06
C PRO A 16 1.30 9.47 8.16
N ALA A 17 0.40 8.98 9.02
CA ALA A 17 0.16 7.55 9.21
C ALA A 17 -0.19 6.80 7.91
N ARG A 18 -0.82 7.48 6.93
CA ARG A 18 -1.17 6.90 5.61
C ARG A 18 0.03 6.48 4.78
N TYR A 19 1.19 7.08 5.04
CA TYR A 19 2.39 6.86 4.25
C TYR A 19 3.37 5.88 4.92
N LEU A 20 3.00 5.35 6.09
CA LEU A 20 3.85 4.44 6.86
C LEU A 20 3.71 2.97 6.44
N GLY A 21 2.67 2.62 5.67
CA GLY A 21 2.41 1.23 5.27
C GLY A 21 2.06 0.30 6.44
N ASN A 22 1.64 0.86 7.59
CA ASN A 22 1.32 0.13 8.82
C ASN A 22 -0.20 0.03 9.05
N GLU A 23 -0.97 -0.06 7.97
CA GLU A 23 -2.43 -0.15 8.04
C GLU A 23 -2.88 -1.49 8.60
N LEU A 24 -4.06 -1.53 9.21
CA LEU A 24 -4.66 -2.78 9.63
C LEU A 24 -4.86 -3.69 8.41
N GLY A 25 -4.30 -4.90 8.47
CA GLY A 25 -4.34 -5.87 7.37
C GLY A 25 -3.30 -5.63 6.27
N ALA A 26 -2.34 -4.72 6.46
CA ALA A 26 -1.16 -4.63 5.61
C ALA A 26 -0.31 -5.91 5.74
N ILE A 27 0.11 -6.46 4.60
CA ILE A 27 0.93 -7.65 4.49
C ILE A 27 2.32 -7.23 4.02
N HIS A 28 3.33 -7.42 4.87
CA HIS A 28 4.72 -7.14 4.54
C HIS A 28 5.44 -8.42 4.12
N LYS A 29 5.85 -8.47 2.84
CA LYS A 29 6.67 -9.57 2.30
C LYS A 29 8.06 -9.05 1.94
N PRO A 30 9.13 -9.87 2.07
CA PRO A 30 10.45 -9.45 1.61
C PRO A 30 10.42 -9.08 0.13
N TRP A 31 10.88 -7.88 -0.20
CA TRP A 31 10.83 -7.34 -1.57
C TRP A 31 11.55 -8.24 -2.59
N GLU A 32 12.68 -8.83 -2.19
CA GLU A 32 13.48 -9.73 -3.03
C GLU A 32 12.89 -11.13 -3.18
N ALA A 33 11.96 -11.52 -2.29
CA ALA A 33 11.27 -12.81 -2.41
C ALA A 33 10.13 -12.79 -3.44
N ALA A 34 9.75 -11.61 -3.94
CA ALA A 34 8.69 -11.43 -4.93
C ALA A 34 9.26 -11.40 -6.36
N GLN A 35 8.71 -12.26 -7.23
CA GLN A 35 8.96 -12.25 -8.67
C GLN A 35 8.05 -11.26 -9.39
N ILE A 36 6.81 -11.11 -8.92
CA ILE A 36 5.82 -10.17 -9.46
C ILE A 36 5.42 -9.20 -8.34
N ARG A 37 5.38 -7.92 -8.67
CA ARG A 37 5.07 -6.83 -7.74
C ARG A 37 3.92 -6.00 -8.29
N TRP A 38 2.86 -5.92 -7.50
CA TRP A 38 1.62 -5.25 -7.86
C TRP A 38 1.42 -4.00 -7.01
N VAL A 39 0.77 -3.00 -7.59
CA VAL A 39 0.17 -1.90 -6.84
C VAL A 39 -1.26 -1.75 -7.31
N LEU A 40 -2.21 -2.03 -6.42
CA LEU A 40 -3.62 -1.80 -6.72
C LEU A 40 -3.97 -0.35 -6.41
N THR A 41 -4.22 0.42 -7.46
CA THR A 41 -4.62 1.83 -7.36
C THR A 41 -6.14 1.94 -7.36
N TYR A 42 -6.69 2.71 -6.43
CA TYR A 42 -8.11 3.05 -6.44
C TYR A 42 -8.29 4.57 -6.56
N PRO A 43 -9.07 5.08 -7.53
CA PRO A 43 -9.10 6.49 -7.87
C PRO A 43 -9.99 7.33 -6.94
N GLU A 44 -9.82 7.16 -5.64
CA GLU A 44 -10.57 7.85 -4.59
C GLU A 44 -9.66 8.24 -3.43
N ILE A 45 -10.13 9.19 -2.62
CA ILE A 45 -9.46 9.55 -1.37
C ILE A 45 -9.38 8.35 -0.43
N TYR A 46 -8.30 8.28 0.35
CA TYR A 46 -8.00 7.15 1.24
C TYR A 46 -9.22 6.68 2.07
N GLU A 47 -9.97 7.60 2.68
CA GLU A 47 -11.13 7.26 3.52
C GLU A 47 -12.23 6.50 2.77
N VAL A 48 -12.51 6.90 1.54
CA VAL A 48 -13.55 6.29 0.70
C VAL A 48 -13.00 5.02 0.07
N GLY A 49 -11.78 5.07 -0.46
CA GLY A 49 -11.15 3.95 -1.13
C GLY A 49 -10.83 2.77 -0.21
N ALA A 50 -10.44 3.04 1.04
CA ALA A 50 -10.16 2.00 2.03
C ALA A 50 -11.42 1.18 2.39
N SER A 51 -12.61 1.72 2.15
CA SER A 51 -13.88 1.03 2.39
C SER A 51 -14.31 0.11 1.24
N ASN A 52 -13.55 0.06 0.13
CA ASN A 52 -13.84 -0.82 -0.98
C ASN A 52 -13.41 -2.27 -0.66
N LEU A 53 -14.39 -3.10 -0.29
CA LEU A 53 -14.16 -4.52 0.05
C LEU A 53 -13.58 -5.32 -1.12
N GLY A 54 -13.98 -5.05 -2.36
CA GLY A 54 -13.44 -5.73 -3.53
C GLY A 54 -11.92 -5.49 -3.67
N HIS A 55 -11.48 -4.26 -3.44
CA HIS A 55 -10.07 -3.89 -3.45
C HIS A 55 -9.27 -4.62 -2.37
N ILE A 56 -9.83 -4.75 -1.16
CA ILE A 56 -9.23 -5.49 -0.03
C ILE A 56 -9.16 -6.99 -0.34
N ILE A 57 -10.22 -7.56 -0.92
CA ILE A 57 -10.26 -8.98 -1.27
C ILE A 57 -9.20 -9.31 -2.32
N LEU A 58 -9.11 -8.51 -3.40
CA LEU A 58 -8.09 -8.70 -4.44
C LEU A 58 -6.66 -8.57 -3.89
N TYR A 59 -6.43 -7.57 -3.03
CA TYR A 59 -5.16 -7.40 -2.32
C TYR A 59 -4.75 -8.67 -1.57
N ASN A 60 -5.68 -9.25 -0.80
CA ASN A 60 -5.42 -10.48 -0.04
C ASN A 60 -5.19 -11.69 -0.95
N ILE A 61 -5.98 -11.86 -2.01
CA ILE A 61 -5.83 -12.97 -2.95
C ILE A 61 -4.44 -12.95 -3.60
N ILE A 62 -3.96 -11.77 -4.03
CA ILE A 62 -2.64 -11.62 -4.65
C ILE A 62 -1.54 -11.88 -3.62
N ASN A 63 -1.64 -11.32 -2.42
CA ASN A 63 -0.62 -11.52 -1.39
C ASN A 63 -0.55 -12.95 -0.83
N ALA A 64 -1.64 -13.72 -0.93
CA ALA A 64 -1.66 -15.14 -0.62
C ALA A 64 -0.89 -16.00 -1.65
N GLN A 65 -0.64 -15.49 -2.86
CA GLN A 65 0.10 -16.23 -3.86
C GLN A 65 1.60 -16.30 -3.52
N PRO A 66 2.26 -17.44 -3.78
CA PRO A 66 3.70 -17.57 -3.60
C PRO A 66 4.44 -16.65 -4.57
N ARG A 67 5.52 -16.02 -4.08
CA ARG A 67 6.41 -15.14 -4.87
C ARG A 67 5.73 -13.91 -5.49
N GLN A 68 4.57 -13.50 -4.97
CA GLN A 68 3.92 -12.25 -5.37
C GLN A 68 3.88 -11.28 -4.18
N LEU A 69 4.03 -9.99 -4.45
CA LEU A 69 3.86 -8.91 -3.47
C LEU A 69 2.85 -7.93 -4.06
N CYS A 70 1.93 -7.45 -3.23
CA CYS A 70 0.96 -6.45 -3.62
C CYS A 70 0.86 -5.37 -2.56
N ASP A 71 0.94 -4.12 -3.01
CA ASP A 71 0.63 -2.92 -2.23
C ASP A 71 -0.64 -2.23 -2.77
N ARG A 72 -1.12 -1.23 -2.03
CA ARG A 72 -2.29 -0.43 -2.41
C ARG A 72 -1.92 1.04 -2.47
N ALA A 73 -2.54 1.77 -3.38
CA ALA A 73 -2.46 3.21 -3.46
C ALA A 73 -3.84 3.83 -3.68
N TYR A 74 -4.01 5.03 -3.15
CA TYR A 74 -5.23 5.83 -3.22
C TYR A 74 -4.89 7.22 -3.74
N LEU A 75 -5.87 7.93 -4.30
CA LEU A 75 -5.67 9.33 -4.68
C LEU A 75 -5.56 10.21 -3.41
N PRO A 76 -4.80 11.32 -3.48
CA PRO A 76 -4.65 12.26 -2.37
C PRO A 76 -5.96 12.97 -2.02
#